data_AF-A0A4W5KQF3-F1
#
_entry.id   AF-A0A4W5KQF3-F1
#
_cell.length_a   1.000
_cell.length_b   1.000
_cell.length_c   1.000
_cell.angle_alpha   90.00
_cell.angle_beta   90.00
_cell.angle_gamma   90.00
#
_symmetry.space_group_name_H-M   'P 1'
#
loop_
_entity.id
_entity.type
_entity.pdbx_description
1 polymer ?
#
loop_
_entity_poly.entity_id
_entity_poly.type
_entity_poly.pdbx_seq_one_letter_code
_entity_poly.pdbx_strand_id
1 'polypeptide(L)'
;MSVVTDVCSPRRFPPWCGQAALWGSWAGLVLANGLSVWAGRGFSDAVALMWLISCTGSFLSSCLLLEPIKVLLEGLYYALWVKRLRPEEQDVLVECPRVDRVVQRVPRVRPPQGFALSQARQQARKVHMLHNMLKNFLVYMLFLLVVLLLNYSDTTKDTHSLRLRTQLQLTLHTPDQANISRREDVWAWLSGSLLPRLLDGPTLMQETGSVLLGTPRLRQIRDVSLSSPGTIHGTGAAGWGEGLTGSAVHRKLTQNWTLHTADDNGAWRWGQVMVYGSGGFVQQLNRHIEQTRASLQYLQQLHWMDHMTRAVFVEFSLYNTNTDLLAVFSFLFEFPVSERTQSSLDLLTFRLQPITGLDLQLQLTVTPGSHTKTASASQSQSGYSRGAGAESWN
;
A
#
# COMPACT_ATOMS: atom_id res chain seq x y z
N MET A 1 2.18 10.00 60.85
CA MET A 1 3.32 10.80 60.40
C MET A 1 4.58 10.18 60.97
N SER A 2 5.37 9.48 60.14
CA SER A 2 6.68 8.97 60.53
C SER A 2 7.60 9.12 59.33
N VAL A 3 8.52 10.06 59.47
CA VAL A 3 9.55 10.41 58.50
C VAL A 3 10.48 9.22 58.35
N VAL A 4 10.50 8.61 57.16
CA VAL A 4 11.53 7.65 56.77
C VAL A 4 12.76 8.48 56.44
N THR A 5 13.71 8.52 57.37
CA THR A 5 15.05 9.04 57.10
C THR A 5 15.76 8.01 56.23
N ASP A 6 15.75 8.24 54.93
CA ASP A 6 16.65 7.56 54.00
C ASP A 6 18.10 7.73 54.51
N VAL A 7 18.76 6.61 54.80
CA VAL A 7 20.19 6.55 55.03
C VAL A 7 20.86 6.97 53.72
N CYS A 8 21.15 8.28 53.62
CA CYS A 8 21.83 8.88 52.50
C CYS A 8 23.19 8.20 52.33
N SER A 9 23.32 7.40 51.28
CA SER A 9 24.61 7.27 50.62
C SER A 9 25.12 8.68 50.29
N PRO A 10 26.42 8.96 50.39
CA PRO A 10 26.95 10.27 50.04
C PRO A 10 26.69 10.51 48.55
N ARG A 11 25.61 11.24 48.23
CA ARG A 11 25.33 11.69 46.87
C ARG A 11 26.48 12.59 46.46
N ARG A 12 27.32 12.13 45.52
CA ARG A 12 28.51 12.86 45.05
C ARG A 12 28.20 14.25 44.44
N PHE A 13 26.92 14.57 44.19
CA PHE A 13 26.47 15.83 43.59
C PHE A 13 25.18 16.35 44.26
N PRO A 14 24.93 17.68 44.25
CA PRO A 14 23.70 18.29 44.78
C PRO A 14 22.44 17.74 44.07
N PRO A 15 21.30 17.58 44.76
CA PRO A 15 20.08 17.00 44.18
C PRO A 15 19.52 17.80 42.99
N TRP A 16 19.80 19.11 42.92
CA TRP A 16 19.39 19.98 41.82
C TRP A 16 20.13 19.67 40.51
N CYS A 17 21.36 19.13 40.60
CA CYS A 17 22.14 18.77 39.42
C CYS A 17 21.48 17.62 38.63
N GLY A 18 20.90 16.63 39.32
CA GLY A 18 20.17 15.54 38.68
C GLY A 18 18.87 16.01 38.00
N GLN A 19 18.14 16.92 38.64
CA GLN A 19 16.94 17.52 38.04
C GLN A 19 17.29 18.40 36.83
N ALA A 20 18.33 19.23 36.94
CA ALA A 20 18.82 20.04 35.83
C ALA A 20 19.27 19.19 34.63
N ALA A 21 19.96 18.07 34.88
CA ALA A 21 20.36 17.13 33.83
C ALA A 21 19.15 16.46 33.14
N LEU A 22 18.12 16.08 33.90
CA LEU A 22 16.89 15.53 33.36
C LEU A 22 16.18 16.54 32.45
N TRP A 23 15.98 17.77 32.93
CA TRP A 23 15.35 18.83 32.13
C TRP A 23 16.18 19.19 30.89
N GLY A 24 17.51 19.23 31.01
CA GLY A 24 18.41 19.43 29.88
C GLY A 24 18.27 18.33 28.82
N SER A 25 18.11 17.07 29.21
CA SER A 25 17.89 15.95 28.29
C SER A 25 16.55 16.08 27.54
N TRP A 26 15.46 16.42 28.24
CA TRP A 26 14.16 16.67 27.61
C TRP A 26 14.20 17.84 26.63
N ALA A 27 14.83 18.95 27.02
CA ALA A 27 15.00 20.11 26.15
C ALA A 27 15.81 19.75 24.89
N GLY A 28 16.91 19.01 25.05
CA GLY A 28 17.71 18.51 23.94
C GLY A 28 16.91 17.62 22.98
N LEU A 29 16.08 16.72 23.50
CA LEU A 29 15.24 15.84 22.69
C LEU A 29 14.21 16.64 21.88
N VAL A 30 13.53 17.60 22.50
CA VAL A 30 12.52 18.43 21.82
C VAL A 30 13.18 19.29 20.74
N LEU A 31 14.33 19.90 21.02
CA LEU A 31 15.08 20.69 20.05
C LEU A 31 15.54 19.84 18.87
N ALA A 32 16.09 18.65 19.12
CA ALA A 32 16.53 17.74 18.07
C ALA A 32 15.36 17.32 17.16
N ASN A 33 14.22 16.91 17.72
CA ASN A 33 13.04 16.54 16.95
C ASN A 33 12.48 17.73 16.14
N GLY A 34 12.44 18.92 16.74
CA GLY A 34 12.02 20.14 16.05
C GLY A 34 12.90 20.47 14.84
N LEU A 35 14.22 20.37 15.01
CA LEU A 35 15.19 20.57 13.93
C LEU A 35 15.05 19.51 12.83
N SER A 36 14.87 18.23 13.19
CA SER A 36 14.65 17.14 12.24
C SER A 36 13.39 17.34 11.40
N VAL A 37 12.27 17.72 12.03
CA VAL A 37 11.00 18.01 11.31
C VAL A 37 11.16 19.23 10.42
N TRP A 38 11.86 20.27 10.88
CA TRP A 38 12.11 21.47 10.09
C TRP A 38 12.96 21.16 8.85
N ALA A 39 14.06 20.42 9.01
CA ALA A 39 14.89 19.97 7.89
C ALA A 39 14.13 19.04 6.92
N GLY A 40 13.25 18.18 7.45
CA GLY A 40 12.49 17.21 6.67
C GLY A 40 11.45 17.78 5.71
N ARG A 41 11.02 19.04 5.89
CA ARG A 41 9.99 19.66 5.02
C ARG A 41 10.42 19.83 3.56
N GLY A 42 11.73 19.88 3.29
CA GLY A 42 12.29 20.08 1.96
C GLY A 42 12.83 18.81 1.30
N PHE A 43 12.68 17.64 1.93
CA PHE A 43 13.27 16.41 1.41
C PHE A 43 12.47 15.85 0.25
N SER A 44 13.17 15.37 -0.78
CA SER A 44 12.60 14.50 -1.80
C SER A 44 12.51 13.07 -1.27
N ASP A 45 11.61 12.27 -1.86
CA ASP A 45 11.38 10.87 -1.48
C ASP A 45 12.68 10.05 -1.38
N ALA A 46 13.59 10.22 -2.34
CA ALA A 46 14.89 9.53 -2.36
C ALA A 46 15.83 9.97 -1.22
N VAL A 47 15.80 11.25 -0.85
CA VAL A 47 16.58 11.76 0.29
C VAL A 47 15.98 11.28 1.60
N ALA A 48 14.66 11.30 1.73
CA ALA A 48 13.96 10.77 2.90
C ALA A 48 14.27 9.28 3.12
N LEU A 49 14.35 8.49 2.05
CA LEU A 49 14.84 7.10 2.07
C LEU A 49 16.23 6.95 2.64
N MET A 50 17.18 7.69 2.08
CA MET A 50 18.58 7.64 2.51
C MET A 50 18.70 8.00 3.98
N TRP A 51 17.94 9.00 4.44
CA TRP A 51 17.85 9.35 5.85
C TRP A 51 17.25 8.22 6.69
N LEU A 52 16.16 7.59 6.28
CA LEU A 52 15.54 6.49 7.03
C LEU A 52 16.47 5.27 7.13
N ILE A 53 17.14 4.90 6.04
CA ILE A 53 18.11 3.80 6.02
C ILE A 53 19.34 4.16 6.87
N SER A 54 19.80 5.41 6.81
CA SER A 54 20.90 5.89 7.65
C SER A 54 20.53 5.90 9.13
N CYS A 55 19.32 6.33 9.49
CA CYS A 55 18.83 6.34 10.88
C CYS A 55 18.67 4.92 11.44
N THR A 56 18.08 4.01 10.66
CA THR A 56 17.93 2.60 11.04
C THR A 56 19.29 1.91 11.16
N GLY A 57 20.19 2.12 10.20
CA GLY A 57 21.57 1.62 10.24
C GLY A 57 22.37 2.19 11.42
N SER A 58 22.25 3.48 11.71
CA SER A 58 22.90 4.13 12.84
C SER A 58 22.40 3.58 14.19
N PHE A 59 21.09 3.35 14.31
CA PHE A 59 20.49 2.72 15.48
C PHE A 59 21.01 1.30 15.70
N LEU A 60 21.05 0.48 14.63
CA LEU A 60 21.58 -0.89 14.69
C LEU A 60 23.07 -0.90 15.05
N SER A 61 23.87 -0.02 14.46
CA SER A 61 25.30 0.13 14.78
C SER A 61 25.50 0.54 16.24
N SER A 62 24.67 1.45 16.75
CA SER A 62 24.73 1.86 18.15
C SER A 62 24.42 0.70 19.10
N CYS A 63 23.32 -0.03 18.87
CA CYS A 63 22.90 -1.14 19.73
C CYS A 63 23.84 -2.37 19.63
N LEU A 64 24.27 -2.74 18.42
CA LEU A 64 25.02 -3.98 18.18
C LEU A 64 26.53 -3.82 18.38
N LEU A 65 27.08 -2.62 18.17
CA LEU A 65 28.53 -2.37 18.22
C LEU A 65 28.90 -1.45 19.39
N LEU A 66 28.32 -0.25 19.48
CA LEU A 66 28.77 0.74 20.45
C LEU A 66 28.43 0.37 21.89
N GLU A 67 27.23 -0.15 22.16
CA GLU A 67 26.84 -0.59 23.50
C GLU A 67 27.76 -1.69 24.08
N PRO A 68 28.02 -2.83 23.38
CA PRO A 68 28.91 -3.86 23.92
C PRO A 68 30.36 -3.40 24.02
N ILE A 69 30.85 -2.60 23.07
CA ILE A 69 32.19 -2.01 23.16
C ILE A 69 32.30 -1.10 24.40
N LYS A 70 31.28 -0.27 24.66
CA LYS A 70 31.26 0.61 25.82
C LYS A 70 31.29 -0.17 27.13
N VAL A 71 30.49 -1.23 27.25
CA VAL A 71 30.49 -2.10 28.44
C VAL A 71 31.86 -2.78 28.63
N LEU A 72 32.47 -3.23 27.54
CA LEU A 72 33.81 -3.84 27.57
C LEU A 72 34.89 -2.85 28.00
N LEU A 73 34.83 -1.60 27.50
CA LEU A 73 35.75 -0.53 27.89
C LEU A 73 35.57 -0.13 29.36
N GLU A 74 34.33 -0.03 29.85
CA GLU A 74 34.06 0.23 31.26
C GLU A 74 34.58 -0.91 32.14
N GLY A 75 34.33 -2.17 31.74
CA GLY A 75 34.88 -3.34 32.42
C GLY A 75 36.41 -3.34 32.46
N LEU A 76 37.07 -3.00 31.35
CA LEU A 76 38.53 -2.89 31.26
C LEU A 76 39.07 -1.74 32.12
N TYR A 77 38.41 -0.58 32.11
CA TYR A 77 38.76 0.55 32.97
C TYR A 77 38.70 0.16 34.45
N TYR A 78 37.62 -0.51 34.88
CA TYR A 78 37.51 -1.00 36.25
C TYR A 78 38.56 -2.07 36.57
N ALA A 79 38.88 -2.97 35.63
CA ALA A 79 39.87 -4.02 35.86
C ALA A 79 41.31 -3.49 35.97
N LEU A 80 41.69 -2.49 35.17
CA LEU A 80 43.07 -1.99 35.10
C LEU A 80 43.36 -0.82 36.06
N TRP A 81 42.41 0.10 36.22
CA TRP A 81 42.66 1.37 36.93
C TRP A 81 42.00 1.40 38.31
N VAL A 82 40.86 0.75 38.49
CA VAL A 82 40.22 0.66 39.80
C VAL A 82 40.79 -0.55 40.54
N LYS A 83 41.90 -0.35 41.28
CA LYS A 83 42.34 -1.30 42.32
C LYS A 83 41.11 -1.71 43.12
N ARG A 84 40.82 -3.02 43.24
CA ARG A 84 39.66 -3.59 43.97
C ARG A 84 39.39 -2.79 45.25
N LEU A 85 38.44 -1.85 45.18
CA LEU A 85 38.25 -0.84 46.22
C LEU A 85 37.08 -1.16 47.14
N ARG A 86 36.71 -2.43 47.30
CA ARG A 86 35.83 -2.92 48.38
C ARG A 86 35.80 -4.46 48.44
N PRO A 87 36.34 -5.09 49.50
CA PRO A 87 35.74 -6.31 50.03
C PRO A 87 34.30 -5.97 50.50
N GLU A 88 33.40 -6.94 50.42
CA GLU A 88 31.99 -6.83 50.80
C GLU A 88 31.79 -6.48 52.29
N GLU A 89 31.93 -5.22 52.66
CA GLU A 89 31.53 -4.69 53.96
C GLU A 89 30.45 -3.62 53.78
N GLN A 90 29.30 -4.00 53.21
CA GLN A 90 28.10 -3.15 53.29
C GLN A 90 26.77 -3.88 53.04
N ASP A 91 26.68 -5.17 53.36
CA ASP A 91 25.40 -5.79 53.71
C ASP A 91 25.10 -5.46 55.19
N VAL A 92 24.89 -4.18 55.47
CA VAL A 92 24.44 -3.72 56.80
C VAL A 92 22.97 -4.08 56.90
N LEU A 93 22.70 -5.20 57.58
CA LEU A 93 21.38 -5.55 58.08
C LEU A 93 20.78 -4.36 58.84
N VAL A 94 19.56 -3.98 58.43
CA VAL A 94 18.48 -3.31 59.17
C VAL A 94 18.87 -2.83 60.59
N GLU A 95 18.89 -1.52 60.79
CA GLU A 95 19.41 -0.84 61.98
C GLU A 95 18.50 -0.86 63.22
N CYS A 96 17.62 -1.88 63.38
CA CYS A 96 16.98 -2.31 64.66
C CYS A 96 15.96 -3.47 64.46
N PRO A 97 16.36 -4.75 64.42
CA PRO A 97 15.47 -5.84 64.81
C PRO A 97 15.49 -5.95 66.34
N ARG A 98 14.32 -6.16 66.96
CA ARG A 98 14.22 -6.47 68.39
C ARG A 98 15.07 -7.72 68.69
N VAL A 99 16.19 -7.54 69.40
CA VAL A 99 17.13 -8.61 69.74
C VAL A 99 16.63 -9.33 70.98
N ASP A 100 15.98 -10.48 70.82
CA ASP A 100 16.09 -11.55 71.82
C ASP A 100 17.42 -12.26 71.57
N ARG A 101 18.31 -12.28 72.57
CA ARG A 101 19.59 -13.00 72.49
C ARG A 101 19.35 -14.50 72.53
N VAL A 102 18.96 -15.07 71.40
CA VAL A 102 19.13 -16.49 71.15
C VAL A 102 20.45 -16.65 70.42
N VAL A 103 21.45 -17.23 71.09
CA VAL A 103 22.71 -17.64 70.48
C VAL A 103 22.41 -18.81 69.54
N GLN A 104 21.98 -18.51 68.32
CA GLN A 104 21.87 -19.49 67.25
C GLN A 104 22.89 -19.12 66.18
N ARG A 105 24.05 -19.79 66.19
CA ARG A 105 24.88 -19.91 64.99
C ARG A 105 24.01 -20.59 63.94
N VAL A 106 23.42 -19.83 63.03
CA VAL A 106 22.62 -20.37 61.93
C VAL A 106 23.60 -20.98 60.91
N PRO A 107 23.75 -22.31 60.82
CA PRO A 107 24.72 -22.93 59.91
C PRO A 107 24.17 -23.03 58.48
N ARG A 108 22.94 -22.55 58.24
CA ARG A 108 22.20 -22.81 57.01
C ARG A 108 21.14 -21.73 56.75
N VAL A 109 21.37 -20.92 55.71
CA VAL A 109 20.38 -19.99 55.16
C VAL A 109 19.16 -20.80 54.72
N ARG A 110 18.02 -20.62 55.39
CA ARG A 110 16.75 -21.21 54.95
C ARG A 110 16.07 -20.25 53.97
N PRO A 111 15.52 -20.73 52.84
CA PRO A 111 14.82 -19.87 51.90
C PRO A 111 13.61 -19.21 52.59
N PRO A 112 13.20 -18.00 52.19
CA PRO A 112 12.04 -17.33 52.76
C PRO A 112 10.79 -18.23 52.64
N GLN A 113 10.07 -18.44 53.74
CA GLN A 113 8.86 -19.27 53.81
C GLN A 113 7.64 -18.40 54.15
N GLY A 114 6.44 -18.83 53.76
CA GLY A 114 5.18 -18.15 54.08
C GLY A 114 4.85 -16.93 53.18
N PHE A 115 4.19 -15.93 53.76
CA PHE A 115 3.58 -14.79 53.04
C PHE A 115 4.61 -13.96 52.23
N ALA A 116 5.82 -13.78 52.76
CA ALA A 116 6.89 -13.03 52.08
C ALA A 116 7.35 -13.71 50.77
N LEU A 117 7.42 -15.05 50.74
CA LEU A 117 7.75 -15.80 49.52
C LEU A 117 6.63 -15.68 48.48
N SER A 118 5.36 -15.75 48.90
CA SER A 118 4.24 -15.54 47.98
C SER A 118 4.23 -14.14 47.40
N GLN A 119 4.55 -13.11 48.20
CA GLN A 119 4.65 -11.73 47.74
C GLN A 119 5.81 -11.54 46.74
N ALA A 120 7.00 -12.09 47.05
CA ALA A 120 8.15 -12.04 46.14
C ALA A 120 7.86 -12.78 44.82
N ARG A 121 7.19 -13.94 44.86
CA ARG A 121 6.74 -14.65 43.66
C ARG A 121 5.73 -13.85 42.85
N GLN A 122 4.76 -13.18 43.49
CA GLN A 122 3.81 -12.33 42.81
C GLN A 122 4.48 -11.11 42.16
N GLN A 123 5.44 -10.48 42.84
CA GLN A 123 6.24 -9.37 42.27
C GLN A 123 7.08 -9.83 41.08
N ALA A 124 7.77 -10.97 41.18
CA ALA A 124 8.55 -11.53 40.07
C ALA A 124 7.67 -11.87 38.85
N ARG A 125 6.47 -12.41 39.07
CA ARG A 125 5.48 -12.65 38.01
C ARG A 125 5.00 -11.36 37.38
N LYS A 126 4.73 -10.31 38.17
CA LYS A 126 4.36 -8.98 37.66
C LYS A 126 5.47 -8.36 36.81
N VAL A 127 6.73 -8.50 37.22
CA VAL A 127 7.89 -8.01 36.44
C VAL A 127 8.04 -8.78 35.12
N HIS A 128 7.93 -10.12 35.14
CA HIS A 128 7.96 -10.91 33.91
C HIS A 128 6.81 -10.58 32.97
N MET A 129 5.60 -10.41 33.53
CA MET A 129 4.43 -9.98 32.77
C MET A 129 4.65 -8.59 32.17
N LEU A 130 5.22 -7.65 32.92
CA LEU A 130 5.55 -6.31 32.43
C LEU A 130 6.57 -6.38 31.28
N HIS A 131 7.63 -7.18 31.41
CA HIS A 131 8.63 -7.33 30.35
C HIS A 131 8.02 -7.96 29.09
N ASN A 132 7.17 -8.97 29.24
CA ASN A 132 6.47 -9.59 28.11
C ASN A 132 5.49 -8.61 27.44
N MET A 133 4.73 -7.84 28.24
CA MET A 133 3.84 -6.79 27.73
C MET A 133 4.62 -5.68 27.02
N LEU A 134 5.76 -5.26 27.56
CA LEU A 134 6.64 -4.25 26.94
C LEU A 134 7.19 -4.75 25.60
N LYS A 135 7.67 -5.99 25.54
CA LYS A 135 8.15 -6.59 24.28
C LYS A 135 7.06 -6.62 23.22
N ASN A 136 5.86 -7.08 23.58
CA ASN A 136 4.73 -7.12 22.65
C ASN A 136 4.33 -5.71 22.20
N PHE A 137 4.29 -4.75 23.13
CA PHE A 137 4.01 -3.35 22.82
C PHE A 137 5.02 -2.77 21.82
N LEU A 138 6.33 -2.99 22.01
CA LEU A 138 7.35 -2.53 21.08
C LEU A 138 7.20 -3.12 19.68
N VAL A 139 6.89 -4.42 19.57
CA VAL A 139 6.63 -5.08 18.28
C VAL A 139 5.41 -4.46 17.59
N TYR A 140 4.31 -4.23 18.32
CA TYR A 140 3.12 -3.61 17.74
C TYR A 140 3.34 -2.15 17.33
N MET A 141 4.09 -1.38 18.12
CA MET A 141 4.44 0.00 17.76
C MET A 141 5.31 0.06 16.51
N LEU A 142 6.28 -0.86 16.36
CA LEU A 142 7.09 -0.96 15.14
C LEU A 142 6.23 -1.36 13.93
N PHE A 143 5.34 -2.34 14.09
CA PHE A 143 4.42 -2.75 13.03
C PHE A 143 3.49 -1.61 12.60
N LEU A 144 2.90 -0.90 13.57
CA LEU A 144 2.07 0.27 13.29
C LEU A 144 2.86 1.35 12.57
N LEU A 145 4.12 1.60 12.95
CA LEU A 145 4.99 2.55 12.26
C LEU A 145 5.18 2.15 10.79
N VAL A 146 5.45 0.87 10.50
CA VAL A 146 5.61 0.38 9.12
C VAL A 146 4.32 0.55 8.32
N VAL A 147 3.17 0.21 8.90
CA VAL A 147 1.86 0.38 8.25
C VAL A 147 1.55 1.86 7.97
N LEU A 148 1.84 2.75 8.92
CA LEU A 148 1.65 4.19 8.74
C LEU A 148 2.58 4.73 7.65
N LEU A 149 3.85 4.33 7.63
CA LEU A 149 4.77 4.70 6.56
C LEU A 149 4.27 4.21 5.19
N LEU A 150 3.81 2.96 5.10
CA LEU A 150 3.27 2.41 3.85
C LEU A 150 2.05 3.15 3.32
N ASN A 151 1.09 3.48 4.20
CA ASN A 151 -0.16 4.11 3.78
C ASN A 151 -0.01 5.62 3.56
N TYR A 152 0.84 6.30 4.33
CA TYR A 152 0.95 7.76 4.29
C TYR A 152 2.21 8.29 3.57
N SER A 153 3.13 7.43 3.13
CA SER A 153 4.29 7.88 2.33
C SER A 153 3.86 8.58 1.03
N ASP A 154 2.64 8.36 0.54
CA ASP A 154 2.19 8.89 -0.75
C ASP A 154 1.17 10.03 -0.66
N THR A 155 0.86 10.50 0.55
CA THR A 155 -0.23 11.45 0.80
C THR A 155 -0.10 12.78 0.04
N THR A 156 1.12 13.28 -0.18
CA THR A 156 1.33 14.51 -0.97
C THR A 156 1.00 14.29 -2.44
N LYS A 157 1.21 13.09 -2.97
CA LYS A 157 0.92 12.73 -4.37
C LYS A 157 -0.58 12.65 -4.63
N ASP A 158 -1.36 12.21 -3.63
CA ASP A 158 -2.82 12.19 -3.70
C ASP A 158 -3.45 13.59 -3.83
N THR A 159 -2.84 14.62 -3.23
CA THR A 159 -3.37 15.98 -3.35
C THR A 159 -3.29 16.52 -4.78
N HIS A 160 -2.20 16.22 -5.49
CA HIS A 160 -2.01 16.61 -6.89
C HIS A 160 -2.89 15.81 -7.83
N SER A 161 -3.07 14.50 -7.57
CA SER A 161 -3.96 13.65 -8.37
C SER A 161 -5.42 14.08 -8.25
N LEU A 162 -5.88 14.41 -7.04
CA LEU A 162 -7.23 14.92 -6.81
C LEU A 162 -7.46 16.28 -7.48
N ARG A 163 -6.49 17.20 -7.38
CA ARG A 163 -6.57 18.50 -8.05
C ARG A 163 -6.59 18.36 -9.57
N LEU A 164 -5.77 17.48 -10.12
CA LEU A 164 -5.77 17.19 -11.55
C LEU A 164 -7.11 16.58 -11.98
N ARG A 165 -7.62 15.63 -11.20
CA ARG A 165 -8.92 14.98 -11.46
C ARG A 165 -10.04 16.01 -11.53
N THR A 166 -10.14 16.91 -10.55
CA THR A 166 -11.19 17.92 -10.53
C THR A 166 -11.04 18.92 -11.69
N GLN A 167 -9.82 19.33 -12.00
CA GLN A 167 -9.55 20.22 -13.15
C GLN A 167 -9.94 19.57 -14.48
N LEU A 168 -9.51 18.33 -14.72
CA LEU A 168 -9.84 17.60 -15.96
C LEU A 168 -11.33 17.28 -16.06
N GLN A 169 -11.99 16.98 -14.93
CA GLN A 169 -13.44 16.83 -14.90
C GLN A 169 -14.12 18.13 -15.30
N LEU A 170 -13.74 19.29 -14.77
CA LEU A 170 -14.36 20.56 -15.14
C LEU A 170 -14.15 20.93 -16.62
N THR A 171 -12.97 20.63 -17.18
CA THR A 171 -12.66 20.96 -18.58
C THR A 171 -13.32 20.00 -19.59
N LEU A 172 -13.36 18.69 -19.29
CA LEU A 172 -13.80 17.65 -20.24
C LEU A 172 -15.21 17.12 -19.97
N HIS A 173 -15.72 17.25 -18.74
CA HIS A 173 -17.09 16.90 -18.42
C HIS A 173 -18.03 18.04 -18.82
N THR A 174 -18.60 17.90 -20.01
CA THR A 174 -19.51 18.89 -20.59
C THR A 174 -20.93 18.67 -20.07
N PRO A 175 -21.70 19.74 -19.78
CA PRO A 175 -23.10 19.60 -19.32
C PRO A 175 -23.97 18.83 -20.33
N ASP A 176 -23.63 18.90 -21.62
CA ASP A 176 -24.28 18.15 -22.70
C ASP A 176 -24.23 16.64 -22.49
N GLN A 177 -23.21 16.12 -21.79
CA GLN A 177 -23.07 14.70 -21.54
C GLN A 177 -24.23 14.14 -20.71
N ALA A 178 -24.73 14.91 -19.74
CA ALA A 178 -25.85 14.50 -18.89
C ALA A 178 -27.19 14.52 -19.63
N ASN A 179 -27.27 15.19 -20.78
CA ASN A 179 -28.47 15.31 -21.59
C ASN A 179 -28.52 14.31 -22.77
N ILE A 180 -27.54 13.40 -22.87
CA ILE A 180 -27.50 12.38 -23.92
C ILE A 180 -28.60 11.36 -23.64
N SER A 181 -29.66 11.40 -24.46
CA SER A 181 -30.83 10.52 -24.29
C SER A 181 -30.90 9.45 -25.37
N ARG A 182 -30.41 9.76 -26.58
CA ARG A 182 -30.44 8.89 -27.75
C ARG A 182 -29.04 8.51 -28.21
N ARG A 183 -28.97 7.50 -29.08
CA ARG A 183 -27.74 7.03 -29.74
C ARG A 183 -27.15 8.11 -30.66
N GLU A 184 -28.01 8.88 -31.30
CA GLU A 184 -27.62 9.97 -32.21
C GLU A 184 -26.97 11.14 -31.45
N ASP A 185 -27.45 11.43 -30.24
CA ASP A 185 -26.89 12.46 -29.35
C ASP A 185 -25.43 12.14 -28.98
N VAL A 186 -25.06 10.85 -28.91
CA VAL A 186 -23.66 10.44 -28.67
C VAL A 186 -22.75 10.87 -29.81
N TRP A 187 -23.19 10.76 -31.07
CA TRP A 187 -22.41 11.25 -32.22
C TRP A 187 -22.28 12.77 -32.20
N ALA A 188 -23.36 13.48 -31.87
CA ALA A 188 -23.37 14.94 -31.76
C ALA A 188 -22.42 15.42 -30.64
N TRP A 189 -22.47 14.77 -29.47
CA TRP A 189 -21.56 15.05 -28.36
C TRP A 189 -20.10 14.75 -28.70
N LEU A 190 -19.83 13.60 -29.33
CA LEU A 190 -18.47 13.19 -29.65
C LEU A 190 -17.82 14.15 -30.66
N SER A 191 -18.56 14.51 -31.72
CA SER A 191 -18.07 15.36 -32.80
C SER A 191 -18.07 16.87 -32.47
N GLY A 192 -19.08 17.34 -31.74
CA GLY A 192 -19.26 18.76 -31.43
C GLY A 192 -18.59 19.19 -30.13
N SER A 193 -18.56 18.31 -29.13
CA SER A 193 -18.14 18.65 -27.76
C SER A 193 -16.81 18.00 -27.35
N LEU A 194 -16.68 16.68 -27.43
CA LEU A 194 -15.48 16.00 -26.90
C LEU A 194 -14.25 16.21 -27.81
N LEU A 195 -14.35 15.82 -29.08
CA LEU A 195 -13.19 15.74 -29.98
C LEU A 195 -12.53 17.09 -30.30
N PRO A 196 -13.27 18.20 -30.51
CA PRO A 196 -12.63 19.49 -30.74
C PRO A 196 -11.76 19.92 -29.58
N ARG A 197 -12.19 19.69 -28.33
CA ARG A 197 -11.40 20.00 -27.12
C ARG A 197 -10.25 19.02 -26.91
N LEU A 198 -10.46 17.74 -27.19
CA LEU A 198 -9.46 16.69 -26.95
C LEU A 198 -8.31 16.73 -27.96
N LEU A 199 -8.62 16.98 -29.24
CA LEU A 199 -7.63 16.96 -30.33
C LEU A 199 -6.95 18.31 -30.54
N ASP A 200 -7.48 19.39 -29.96
CA ASP A 200 -6.84 20.70 -29.96
C ASP A 200 -5.74 20.74 -28.89
N GLY A 201 -4.60 20.13 -29.22
CA GLY A 201 -3.43 20.02 -28.35
C GLY A 201 -2.97 21.32 -27.68
N PRO A 202 -2.83 22.47 -28.38
CA PRO A 202 -2.33 23.70 -27.77
C PRO A 202 -3.28 24.26 -26.70
N THR A 203 -4.59 24.25 -26.93
CA THR A 203 -5.56 24.77 -25.96
C THR A 203 -5.68 23.85 -24.75
N LEU A 204 -5.70 22.53 -24.97
CA LEU A 204 -5.70 21.54 -23.89
C LEU A 204 -4.47 21.70 -22.98
N MET A 205 -3.30 21.92 -23.57
CA MET A 205 -2.05 22.11 -22.83
C MET A 205 -2.06 23.44 -22.05
N GLN A 206 -2.65 24.50 -22.60
CA GLN A 206 -2.77 25.80 -21.93
C GLN A 206 -3.76 25.77 -20.75
N GLU A 207 -4.89 25.08 -20.88
CA GLU A 207 -5.92 25.03 -19.84
C GLU A 207 -5.61 24.01 -18.73
N THR A 208 -5.05 22.85 -19.09
CA THR A 208 -4.88 21.72 -18.16
C THR A 208 -3.44 21.32 -17.91
N GLY A 209 -2.49 21.76 -18.75
CA GLY A 209 -1.11 21.25 -18.72
C GLY A 209 -0.98 19.80 -19.22
N SER A 210 -2.04 19.24 -19.81
CA SER A 210 -2.08 17.85 -20.24
C SER A 210 -1.91 17.69 -21.75
N VAL A 211 -1.30 16.58 -22.14
CA VAL A 211 -1.04 16.20 -23.52
C VAL A 211 -1.72 14.86 -23.79
N LEU A 212 -2.44 14.76 -24.91
CA LEU A 212 -3.03 13.50 -25.35
C LEU A 212 -1.95 12.47 -25.70
N LEU A 213 -1.99 11.34 -24.99
CA LEU A 213 -1.11 10.20 -25.21
C LEU A 213 -1.84 9.16 -26.07
N GLY A 214 -1.29 8.86 -27.24
CA GLY A 214 -1.88 7.92 -28.20
C GLY A 214 -3.04 8.51 -28.99
N THR A 215 -3.99 7.65 -29.36
CA THR A 215 -5.22 8.04 -30.08
C THR A 215 -6.47 7.64 -29.29
N PRO A 216 -7.57 8.41 -29.39
CA PRO A 216 -8.81 8.02 -28.76
C PRO A 216 -9.37 6.73 -29.40
N ARG A 217 -9.93 5.86 -28.56
CA ARG A 217 -10.46 4.56 -28.96
C ARG A 217 -11.96 4.49 -28.71
N LEU A 218 -12.71 4.06 -29.71
CA LEU A 218 -14.09 3.65 -29.58
C LEU A 218 -14.15 2.14 -29.47
N ARG A 219 -14.87 1.62 -28.48
CA ARG A 219 -15.10 0.18 -28.34
C ARG A 219 -16.58 -0.09 -28.16
N GLN A 220 -17.13 -0.91 -29.05
CA GLN A 220 -18.54 -1.26 -29.08
C GLN A 220 -18.77 -2.67 -28.55
N ILE A 221 -19.81 -2.80 -27.74
CA ILE A 221 -20.36 -4.06 -27.29
C ILE A 221 -21.76 -4.21 -27.89
N ARG A 222 -21.96 -5.33 -28.58
CA ARG A 222 -23.24 -5.67 -29.20
C ARG A 222 -23.85 -6.86 -28.47
N ASP A 223 -25.18 -6.88 -28.45
CA ASP A 223 -25.92 -8.06 -28.07
C ASP A 223 -25.69 -9.15 -29.11
N VAL A 224 -25.22 -10.30 -28.68
CA VAL A 224 -25.20 -11.48 -29.54
C VAL A 224 -26.57 -12.12 -29.35
N SER A 225 -27.48 -11.92 -30.29
CA SER A 225 -28.76 -12.63 -30.30
C SER A 225 -28.49 -14.14 -30.45
N LEU A 226 -28.28 -14.81 -29.34
CA LEU A 226 -28.39 -16.25 -29.26
C LEU A 226 -29.88 -16.57 -29.22
N SER A 227 -30.37 -17.06 -30.34
CA SER A 227 -31.62 -17.81 -30.45
C SER A 227 -31.60 -18.99 -29.46
N SER A 228 -32.08 -18.77 -28.24
CA SER A 228 -32.65 -19.82 -27.39
C SER A 228 -33.53 -19.19 -26.30
N PRO A 229 -34.87 -19.37 -26.39
CA PRO A 229 -35.77 -19.00 -25.32
C PRO A 229 -35.66 -20.04 -24.21
N GLY A 230 -34.94 -19.71 -23.13
CA GLY A 230 -35.02 -20.53 -21.92
C GLY A 230 -33.78 -20.52 -21.04
N THR A 231 -33.37 -19.38 -20.49
CA THR A 231 -32.79 -19.35 -19.14
C THR A 231 -32.98 -17.96 -18.53
N ILE A 232 -34.10 -17.79 -17.83
CA ILE A 232 -34.28 -16.70 -16.88
C ILE A 232 -33.49 -17.12 -15.64
N HIS A 233 -32.25 -16.66 -15.48
CA HIS A 233 -31.60 -16.47 -14.18
C HIS A 233 -30.34 -15.62 -14.38
N GLY A 234 -30.22 -14.57 -13.56
CA GLY A 234 -29.25 -13.49 -13.73
C GLY A 234 -27.79 -13.94 -13.65
N THR A 235 -27.15 -14.09 -14.81
CA THR A 235 -25.70 -14.02 -15.00
C THR A 235 -25.47 -13.53 -16.44
N GLY A 236 -25.47 -12.20 -16.61
CA GLY A 236 -25.27 -11.57 -17.91
C GLY A 236 -23.79 -11.50 -18.30
N ALA A 237 -23.51 -11.88 -19.55
CA ALA A 237 -22.23 -11.80 -20.28
C ALA A 237 -21.03 -12.57 -19.70
N ALA A 238 -21.21 -13.88 -19.57
CA ALA A 238 -20.09 -14.81 -19.72
C ALA A 238 -20.48 -15.90 -20.73
N GLY A 239 -20.43 -15.55 -22.01
CA GLY A 239 -20.28 -16.55 -23.06
C GLY A 239 -18.83 -17.03 -23.02
N TRP A 240 -18.55 -18.01 -22.17
CA TRP A 240 -17.31 -18.77 -22.19
C TRP A 240 -17.06 -19.24 -23.62
N GLY A 241 -15.81 -19.09 -24.06
CA GLY A 241 -15.38 -19.42 -25.40
C GLY A 241 -15.80 -20.84 -25.77
N GLU A 242 -16.61 -20.94 -26.82
CA GLU A 242 -16.53 -21.94 -27.89
C GLU A 242 -17.76 -21.78 -28.80
N GLY A 243 -17.52 -21.47 -30.08
CA GLY A 243 -18.47 -21.76 -31.14
C GLY A 243 -19.54 -20.71 -31.50
N LEU A 244 -19.14 -19.50 -31.92
CA LEU A 244 -20.04 -18.62 -32.73
C LEU A 244 -19.30 -17.88 -33.86
N THR A 245 -18.39 -18.57 -34.55
CA THR A 245 -17.81 -18.13 -35.84
C THR A 245 -18.81 -18.26 -37.02
N GLY A 246 -20.11 -18.39 -36.74
CA GLY A 246 -21.12 -18.84 -37.71
C GLY A 246 -22.13 -17.79 -38.20
N SER A 247 -22.24 -16.60 -37.59
CA SER A 247 -23.22 -15.61 -38.07
C SER A 247 -22.67 -14.82 -39.27
N ALA A 248 -23.40 -14.79 -40.38
CA ALA A 248 -23.03 -14.02 -41.59
C ALA A 248 -22.83 -12.52 -41.31
N VAL A 249 -23.52 -11.98 -40.30
CA VAL A 249 -23.36 -10.61 -39.80
C VAL A 249 -21.98 -10.43 -39.16
N HIS A 250 -21.53 -11.41 -38.38
CA HIS A 250 -20.21 -11.41 -37.75
C HIS A 250 -19.10 -11.40 -38.80
N ARG A 251 -19.24 -12.21 -39.86
CA ARG A 251 -18.27 -12.30 -40.97
C ARG A 251 -18.12 -10.99 -41.76
N LYS A 252 -19.22 -10.24 -41.95
CA LYS A 252 -19.24 -8.94 -42.65
C LYS A 252 -18.69 -7.80 -41.77
N LEU A 253 -18.90 -7.88 -40.45
CA LEU A 253 -18.36 -6.92 -39.48
C LEU A 253 -16.86 -7.12 -39.23
N THR A 254 -16.38 -8.36 -39.14
CA THR A 254 -14.94 -8.67 -39.01
C THR A 254 -14.13 -8.33 -40.25
N GLN A 255 -14.78 -8.18 -41.42
CA GLN A 255 -14.13 -7.66 -42.63
C GLN A 255 -13.89 -6.14 -42.58
N ASN A 256 -14.75 -5.39 -41.88
CA ASN A 256 -14.68 -3.93 -41.82
C ASN A 256 -14.01 -3.40 -40.54
N TRP A 257 -14.09 -4.14 -39.43
CA TRP A 257 -13.64 -3.69 -38.12
C TRP A 257 -12.80 -4.76 -37.42
N THR A 258 -11.78 -4.32 -36.67
CA THR A 258 -10.98 -5.23 -35.85
C THR A 258 -11.78 -5.64 -34.63
N LEU A 259 -12.26 -6.89 -34.63
CA LEU A 259 -12.85 -7.52 -33.46
C LEU A 259 -11.73 -7.89 -32.50
N HIS A 260 -11.76 -7.34 -31.29
CA HIS A 260 -10.98 -7.87 -30.19
C HIS A 260 -11.82 -8.92 -29.48
N THR A 261 -11.39 -10.18 -29.59
CA THR A 261 -11.86 -11.24 -28.69
C THR A 261 -11.49 -10.85 -27.27
N ALA A 262 -12.36 -11.16 -26.30
CA ALA A 262 -12.04 -10.89 -24.90
C ALA A 262 -10.78 -11.68 -24.55
N ASP A 263 -9.67 -10.97 -24.28
CA ASP A 263 -8.47 -11.60 -23.74
C ASP A 263 -8.80 -12.15 -22.35
N ASP A 264 -8.33 -13.37 -22.02
CA ASP A 264 -8.51 -14.00 -20.71
C ASP A 264 -7.96 -13.13 -19.55
N ASN A 265 -7.02 -12.22 -19.86
CA ASN A 265 -6.44 -11.26 -18.91
C ASN A 265 -7.13 -9.88 -18.93
N GLY A 266 -8.24 -9.74 -19.64
CA GLY A 266 -8.95 -8.49 -19.80
C GLY A 266 -9.73 -8.08 -18.55
N ALA A 267 -9.60 -6.82 -18.13
CA ALA A 267 -10.33 -6.29 -16.99
C ALA A 267 -11.83 -6.10 -17.30
N TRP A 268 -12.68 -6.55 -16.37
CA TRP A 268 -14.12 -6.37 -16.44
C TRP A 268 -14.48 -4.96 -15.95
N ARG A 269 -15.46 -4.33 -16.59
CA ARG A 269 -15.91 -2.97 -16.26
C ARG A 269 -17.36 -2.98 -15.83
N TRP A 270 -17.62 -2.39 -14.69
CA TRP A 270 -18.96 -2.23 -14.14
C TRP A 270 -19.67 -1.05 -14.82
N GLY A 271 -20.77 -1.34 -15.51
CA GLY A 271 -21.76 -0.34 -15.92
C GLY A 271 -22.87 -0.18 -14.90
N GLN A 272 -23.82 0.73 -15.17
CA GLN A 272 -25.01 0.89 -14.33
C GLN A 272 -26.02 -0.23 -14.60
N VAL A 273 -26.07 -0.73 -15.84
CA VAL A 273 -26.97 -1.81 -16.24
C VAL A 273 -26.30 -3.17 -16.13
N MET A 274 -25.05 -3.30 -16.59
CA MET A 274 -24.40 -4.60 -16.77
C MET A 274 -22.88 -4.54 -16.63
N VAL A 275 -22.26 -5.70 -16.43
CA VAL A 275 -20.80 -5.85 -16.42
C VAL A 275 -20.29 -6.21 -17.81
N TYR A 276 -19.27 -5.50 -18.26
CA TYR A 276 -18.70 -5.65 -19.59
C TYR A 276 -17.28 -6.20 -19.53
N GLY A 277 -17.01 -7.22 -20.36
CA GLY A 277 -15.66 -7.72 -20.57
C GLY A 277 -14.79 -6.79 -21.42
N SER A 278 -13.54 -7.23 -21.63
CA SER A 278 -12.53 -6.56 -22.46
C SER A 278 -12.79 -6.62 -23.97
N GLY A 279 -13.62 -7.57 -24.41
CA GLY A 279 -13.92 -7.79 -25.83
C GLY A 279 -14.77 -6.69 -26.48
N GLY A 280 -14.94 -6.80 -27.79
CA GLY A 280 -15.81 -5.94 -28.59
C GLY A 280 -15.22 -5.51 -29.92
N PHE A 281 -16.00 -4.74 -30.68
CA PHE A 281 -15.52 -4.12 -31.92
C PHE A 281 -14.81 -2.82 -31.60
N VAL A 282 -13.54 -2.72 -31.97
CA VAL A 282 -12.71 -1.56 -31.65
C VAL A 282 -12.45 -0.74 -32.90
N GLN A 283 -12.63 0.57 -32.79
CA GLN A 283 -12.22 1.54 -33.79
C GLN A 283 -11.30 2.57 -33.17
N GLN A 284 -10.08 2.68 -33.69
CA GLN A 284 -9.15 3.73 -33.29
C GLN A 284 -9.45 5.00 -34.09
N LEU A 285 -9.53 6.13 -33.40
CA LEU A 285 -9.66 7.44 -34.01
C LEU A 285 -8.28 7.99 -34.38
N ASN A 286 -8.25 9.03 -35.20
CA ASN A 286 -7.00 9.67 -35.60
C ASN A 286 -6.67 10.83 -34.65
N ARG A 287 -5.44 11.34 -34.73
CA ARG A 287 -5.01 12.52 -33.98
C ARG A 287 -5.45 13.83 -34.63
N HIS A 288 -5.68 13.82 -35.95
CA HIS A 288 -6.17 14.99 -36.67
C HIS A 288 -7.70 15.07 -36.64
N ILE A 289 -8.23 16.26 -36.34
CA ILE A 289 -9.68 16.48 -36.23
C ILE A 289 -10.41 16.20 -37.55
N GLU A 290 -9.87 16.65 -38.69
CA GLU A 290 -10.51 16.46 -40.00
C GLU A 290 -10.62 14.98 -40.40
N GLN A 291 -9.54 14.22 -40.19
CA GLN A 291 -9.51 12.78 -40.44
C GLN A 291 -10.45 12.03 -39.48
N THR A 292 -10.53 12.49 -38.24
CA THR A 292 -11.44 11.91 -37.24
C THR A 292 -12.90 12.19 -37.60
N ARG A 293 -13.25 13.41 -38.01
CA ARG A 293 -14.60 13.75 -38.50
C ARG A 293 -15.01 12.90 -39.69
N ALA A 294 -14.11 12.73 -40.68
CA ALA A 294 -14.36 11.86 -41.82
C ALA A 294 -14.58 10.40 -41.38
N SER A 295 -13.77 9.90 -40.44
CA SER A 295 -13.91 8.55 -39.89
C SER A 295 -15.24 8.35 -39.15
N LEU A 296 -15.70 9.36 -38.40
CA LEU A 296 -16.99 9.34 -37.72
C LEU A 296 -18.17 9.37 -38.68
N GLN A 297 -18.11 10.22 -39.72
CA GLN A 297 -19.15 10.25 -40.75
C GLN A 297 -19.24 8.90 -41.46
N TYR A 298 -18.11 8.26 -41.75
CA TYR A 298 -18.06 6.92 -42.31
C TYR A 298 -18.68 5.86 -41.36
N LEU A 299 -18.35 5.92 -40.06
CA LEU A 299 -18.96 5.04 -39.04
C LEU A 299 -20.47 5.24 -38.92
N GLN A 300 -20.93 6.48 -39.04
CA GLN A 300 -22.35 6.83 -38.99
C GLN A 300 -23.09 6.31 -40.22
N GLN A 301 -22.52 6.46 -41.43
CA GLN A 301 -23.07 5.90 -42.67
C GLN A 301 -23.21 4.38 -42.61
N LEU A 302 -22.22 3.70 -42.01
CA LEU A 302 -22.23 2.26 -41.81
C LEU A 302 -23.13 1.79 -40.66
N HIS A 303 -23.85 2.70 -40.00
CA HIS A 303 -24.70 2.39 -38.85
C HIS A 303 -23.93 1.59 -37.79
N TRP A 304 -22.70 2.03 -37.48
CA TRP A 304 -21.84 1.33 -36.54
C TRP A 304 -22.53 1.16 -35.20
N MET A 305 -23.12 2.24 -34.66
CA MET A 305 -24.08 2.18 -33.54
C MET A 305 -25.50 1.93 -34.06
N ASP A 306 -25.98 0.71 -33.88
CA ASP A 306 -27.32 0.25 -34.28
C ASP A 306 -28.14 -0.21 -33.08
N HIS A 307 -29.35 -0.72 -33.31
CA HIS A 307 -30.25 -1.25 -32.27
C HIS A 307 -29.65 -2.41 -31.47
N MET A 308 -28.76 -3.21 -32.06
CA MET A 308 -28.04 -4.31 -31.41
C MET A 308 -26.91 -3.85 -30.49
N THR A 309 -26.55 -2.57 -30.54
CA THR A 309 -25.51 -2.01 -29.67
C THR A 309 -26.03 -1.86 -28.25
N ARG A 310 -25.32 -2.47 -27.29
CA ARG A 310 -25.66 -2.43 -25.86
C ARG A 310 -24.83 -1.42 -25.09
N ALA A 311 -23.55 -1.30 -25.43
CA ALA A 311 -22.68 -0.32 -24.82
C ALA A 311 -21.60 0.18 -25.77
N VAL A 312 -21.19 1.43 -25.59
CA VAL A 312 -20.05 2.04 -26.28
C VAL A 312 -19.13 2.70 -25.27
N PHE A 313 -17.86 2.37 -25.37
CA PHE A 313 -16.78 2.97 -24.61
C PHE A 313 -16.01 3.96 -25.46
N VAL A 314 -15.74 5.14 -24.91
CA VAL A 314 -14.80 6.12 -25.47
C VAL A 314 -13.65 6.27 -24.49
N GLU A 315 -12.48 5.80 -24.89
CA GLU A 315 -11.32 5.63 -24.02
C GLU A 315 -10.13 6.40 -24.60
N PHE A 316 -9.44 7.18 -23.76
CA PHE A 316 -8.22 7.89 -24.13
C PHE A 316 -7.39 8.19 -22.89
N SER A 317 -6.11 8.48 -23.08
CA SER A 317 -5.17 8.79 -21.99
C SER A 317 -4.56 10.17 -22.17
N LEU A 318 -4.55 10.95 -21.10
CA LEU A 318 -3.89 12.25 -21.02
C LEU A 318 -2.71 12.17 -20.06
N TYR A 319 -1.60 12.76 -20.44
CA TYR A 319 -0.41 12.86 -19.59
C TYR A 319 -0.20 14.31 -19.19
N ASN A 320 -0.21 14.59 -17.89
CA ASN A 320 0.06 15.92 -17.38
C ASN A 320 1.57 16.12 -17.19
N THR A 321 2.15 17.08 -17.93
CA THR A 321 3.58 17.37 -17.88
C THR A 321 3.99 18.09 -16.60
N ASN A 322 3.06 18.78 -15.93
CA ASN A 322 3.34 19.54 -14.71
C ASN A 322 3.43 18.64 -13.47
N THR A 323 2.60 17.60 -13.40
CA THR A 323 2.50 16.72 -12.22
C THR A 323 3.00 15.30 -12.46
N ASP A 324 3.46 14.97 -13.69
CA ASP A 324 3.91 13.62 -14.06
C ASP A 324 2.85 12.54 -13.76
N LEU A 325 1.58 12.87 -14.03
CA LEU A 325 0.44 11.97 -13.79
C LEU A 325 -0.20 11.59 -15.12
N LEU A 326 -0.57 10.32 -15.24
CA LEU A 326 -1.40 9.80 -16.31
C LEU A 326 -2.86 9.79 -15.87
N ALA A 327 -3.73 10.39 -16.67
CA ALA A 327 -5.17 10.40 -16.50
C ALA A 327 -5.80 9.58 -17.63
N VAL A 328 -6.41 8.45 -17.29
CA VAL A 328 -7.13 7.58 -18.24
C VAL A 328 -8.61 7.89 -18.15
N PHE A 329 -9.16 8.38 -19.24
CA PHE A 329 -10.58 8.64 -19.41
C PHE A 329 -11.28 7.42 -19.99
N SER A 330 -12.47 7.16 -19.48
CA SER A 330 -13.32 6.08 -19.94
C SER A 330 -14.78 6.50 -19.81
N PHE A 331 -15.34 6.95 -20.92
CA PHE A 331 -16.76 7.21 -21.02
C PHE A 331 -17.46 5.93 -21.43
N LEU A 332 -18.56 5.62 -20.75
CA LEU A 332 -19.42 4.48 -21.04
C LEU A 332 -20.83 4.98 -21.32
N PHE A 333 -21.33 4.62 -22.50
CA PHE A 333 -22.71 4.86 -22.92
C PHE A 333 -23.42 3.52 -23.02
N GLU A 334 -24.41 3.30 -22.17
CA GLU A 334 -25.24 2.09 -22.17
C GLU A 334 -26.59 2.37 -22.82
N PHE A 335 -27.04 1.46 -23.66
CA PHE A 335 -28.30 1.53 -24.39
C PHE A 335 -29.24 0.40 -23.92
N PRO A 336 -29.92 0.60 -22.76
CA PRO A 336 -30.90 -0.36 -22.29
C PRO A 336 -32.10 -0.43 -23.23
N VAL A 337 -32.92 -1.47 -23.06
CA VAL A 337 -34.14 -1.68 -23.86
C VAL A 337 -35.16 -0.53 -23.68
N SER A 338 -35.08 0.22 -22.57
CA SER A 338 -35.95 1.35 -22.22
C SER A 338 -35.65 2.66 -22.99
N GLU A 339 -34.99 2.58 -24.15
CA GLU A 339 -34.60 3.65 -25.09
C GLU A 339 -33.76 4.83 -24.57
N ARG A 340 -33.69 5.08 -23.26
CA ARG A 340 -32.85 6.15 -22.70
C ARG A 340 -31.42 5.69 -22.47
N THR A 341 -30.47 6.35 -23.12
CA THR A 341 -29.04 6.14 -22.91
C THR A 341 -28.65 6.49 -21.47
N GLN A 342 -27.84 5.62 -20.83
CA GLN A 342 -27.19 5.93 -19.56
C GLN A 342 -25.73 6.24 -19.83
N SER A 343 -25.24 7.38 -19.34
CA SER A 343 -23.84 7.78 -19.49
C SER A 343 -23.13 7.70 -18.14
N SER A 344 -21.97 7.07 -18.10
CA SER A 344 -21.06 7.14 -16.96
C SER A 344 -19.66 7.56 -17.42
N LEU A 345 -18.95 8.27 -16.55
CA LEU A 345 -17.56 8.66 -16.75
C LEU A 345 -16.74 8.05 -15.63
N ASP A 346 -15.74 7.27 -16.02
CA ASP A 346 -14.66 6.87 -15.13
C ASP A 346 -13.37 7.59 -15.54
N LEU A 347 -12.69 8.13 -14.52
CA LEU A 347 -11.44 8.85 -14.66
C LEU A 347 -10.46 8.23 -13.67
N LEU A 348 -9.38 7.66 -14.16
CA LEU A 348 -8.35 7.07 -13.32
C LEU A 348 -7.08 7.89 -13.45
N THR A 349 -6.58 8.42 -12.34
CA THR A 349 -5.33 9.18 -12.30
C THR A 349 -4.29 8.36 -11.55
N PHE A 350 -3.18 8.03 -12.20
CA PHE A 350 -2.08 7.30 -11.58
C PHE A 350 -0.75 7.75 -12.17
N ARG A 351 0.32 7.53 -11.41
CA ARG A 351 1.67 7.81 -11.88
C ARG A 351 2.23 6.59 -12.59
N LEU A 352 2.89 6.80 -13.72
CA LEU A 352 3.73 5.78 -14.33
C LEU A 352 5.08 5.82 -13.62
N GLN A 353 5.26 4.98 -12.60
CA GLN A 353 6.58 4.82 -11.99
C GLN A 353 7.40 3.83 -12.83
N PRO A 354 8.45 4.29 -13.53
CA PRO A 354 9.38 3.35 -14.14
C PRO A 354 10.15 2.64 -13.02
N ILE A 355 10.29 1.32 -13.12
CA ILE A 355 11.07 0.51 -12.17
C ILE A 355 12.55 0.80 -12.42
N THR A 356 13.05 1.93 -11.93
CA THR A 356 14.45 2.35 -12.14
C THR A 356 15.33 2.12 -10.93
N GLY A 357 14.78 1.66 -9.78
CA GLY A 357 15.58 1.38 -8.59
C GLY A 357 14.78 0.99 -7.34
N LEU A 358 15.44 1.14 -6.18
CA LEU A 358 14.93 0.78 -4.85
C LEU A 358 13.98 1.89 -4.34
N ASP A 359 12.69 1.77 -4.68
CA ASP A 359 11.66 2.73 -4.27
C ASP A 359 11.16 2.47 -2.84
N LEU A 360 10.69 3.52 -2.14
CA LEU A 360 10.14 3.46 -0.77
C LEU A 360 9.09 2.36 -0.65
N GLN A 361 8.16 2.37 -1.60
CA GLN A 361 7.01 1.51 -1.59
C GLN A 361 7.42 0.06 -1.85
N LEU A 362 8.36 -0.18 -2.78
CA LEU A 362 8.90 -1.51 -3.01
C LEU A 362 9.71 -2.02 -1.81
N GLN A 363 10.54 -1.19 -1.19
CA GLN A 363 11.34 -1.60 -0.04
C GLN A 363 10.46 -1.92 1.18
N LEU A 364 9.42 -1.11 1.43
CA LEU A 364 8.46 -1.35 2.51
C LEU A 364 7.52 -2.55 2.19
N THR A 365 7.22 -2.84 0.92
CA THR A 365 6.37 -3.98 0.52
C THR A 365 7.15 -5.30 0.46
N VAL A 366 8.43 -5.27 0.08
CA VAL A 366 9.31 -6.46 -0.04
C VAL A 366 9.91 -6.87 1.32
N THR A 367 9.83 -6.01 2.35
CA THR A 367 10.31 -6.33 3.71
C THR A 367 9.21 -6.86 4.62
N PRO A 368 8.51 -7.94 4.23
CA PRO A 368 8.27 -8.98 5.22
C PRO A 368 8.53 -10.37 4.64
N GLY A 369 9.71 -10.92 4.94
CA GLY A 369 9.96 -12.37 4.90
C GLY A 369 10.63 -12.89 3.62
N SER A 370 11.96 -12.87 3.59
CA SER A 370 12.75 -13.75 2.72
C SER A 370 13.87 -14.46 3.50
N HIS A 371 13.48 -15.15 4.56
CA HIS A 371 14.13 -16.42 4.90
C HIS A 371 13.29 -17.57 4.32
N THR A 372 13.36 -17.74 3.00
CA THR A 372 12.98 -19.02 2.38
C THR A 372 14.26 -19.62 1.83
N LYS A 373 14.81 -20.58 2.58
CA LYS A 373 15.85 -21.50 2.13
C LYS A 373 15.48 -22.02 0.74
N THR A 374 16.34 -21.75 -0.24
CA THR A 374 16.41 -22.48 -1.48
C THR A 374 16.85 -23.92 -1.18
N ALA A 375 15.89 -24.81 -0.96
CA ALA A 375 16.14 -26.24 -1.05
C ALA A 375 16.00 -26.62 -2.53
N SER A 376 17.15 -26.74 -3.20
CA SER A 376 17.26 -27.38 -4.51
C SER A 376 16.83 -28.84 -4.39
N ALA A 377 15.66 -29.17 -4.92
CA ALA A 377 15.28 -30.55 -5.19
C ALA A 377 16.04 -31.02 -6.44
N SER A 378 17.23 -31.59 -6.24
CA SER A 378 17.88 -32.43 -7.24
C SER A 378 17.16 -33.78 -7.26
N GLN A 379 16.39 -33.96 -8.32
CA GLN A 379 15.81 -35.21 -8.76
C GLN A 379 16.95 -36.22 -9.04
N SER A 380 17.07 -37.27 -8.21
CA SER A 380 17.82 -38.47 -8.57
C SER A 380 16.86 -39.67 -8.59
N GLN A 381 16.71 -40.21 -9.80
CA GLN A 381 16.16 -41.54 -10.03
C GLN A 381 17.11 -42.58 -9.41
N SER A 382 16.59 -43.46 -8.57
CA SER A 382 17.04 -44.85 -8.55
C SER A 382 15.87 -45.74 -8.14
N GLY A 383 15.58 -46.75 -8.97
CA GLY A 383 14.57 -47.76 -8.72
C GLY A 383 15.00 -48.75 -7.64
N TYR A 384 14.04 -49.47 -7.05
CA TYR A 384 13.92 -50.93 -7.18
C TYR A 384 12.72 -51.46 -6.35
N SER A 385 12.05 -52.46 -6.93
CA SER A 385 11.33 -53.59 -6.31
C SER A 385 10.17 -53.40 -5.30
N ARG A 386 8.98 -53.81 -5.77
CA ARG A 386 8.02 -54.78 -5.16
C ARG A 386 8.34 -55.28 -3.75
N GLY A 387 7.34 -55.14 -2.87
CA GLY A 387 7.12 -55.99 -1.70
C GLY A 387 5.68 -55.84 -1.23
N ALA A 388 4.83 -56.80 -1.60
CA ALA A 388 3.49 -56.93 -1.04
C ALA A 388 3.59 -57.40 0.42
N GLY A 389 2.84 -56.77 1.30
CA GLY A 389 2.72 -57.14 2.70
C GLY A 389 1.39 -56.63 3.24
N ALA A 390 0.37 -57.48 3.18
CA ALA A 390 -0.86 -57.31 3.92
C ALA A 390 -0.54 -57.46 5.41
N GLU A 391 -1.08 -56.57 6.25
CA GLU A 391 -1.36 -56.89 7.65
C GLU A 391 -2.44 -55.92 8.18
N SER A 392 -3.64 -56.49 8.33
CA SER A 392 -4.62 -56.13 9.36
C SER A 392 -3.95 -56.03 10.73
N TRP A 393 -4.49 -55.26 11.68
CA TRP A 393 -4.83 -55.70 13.04
C TRP A 393 -5.46 -54.53 13.81
N ASN A 394 -6.67 -54.83 14.33
CA ASN A 394 -7.35 -54.36 15.55
C ASN A 394 -7.25 -52.90 16.03
#